data_AF-A0A927L1G9-F1
#
_entry.id   AF-A0A927L1G9-F1
#
_cell.length_a   1.000
_cell.length_b   1.000
_cell.length_c   1.000
_cell.angle_alpha   90.00
_cell.angle_beta   90.00
_cell.angle_gamma   90.00
#
_symmetry.space_group_name_H-M   'P 1'
#
loop_
_entity.id
_entity.type
_entity.pdbx_description
1 polymer ?
#
loop_
_entity_poly.entity_id
_entity_poly.type
_entity_poly.pdbx_seq_one_letter_code
_entity_poly.pdbx_strand_id
1 'polypeptide(L)'
;MGDFVVNTSLVGGQSQPCADALNTSGQFTALWADDAAADIKGQRLDFAGTKVGTEFLASVASPPGGNTNRRWPFVDSVGSATFAAWIEQPFNLPPPTPAVVLRRFAGGQPAGPPVQVSTADIDPRFPPTVTRMIDGGCLVTWTGASMEQRVRAQRFTPEGQKAGPEIAVNTTAAFHTDASVTLLSDGDYVLVWTNGQPLGGGGLIYRVFGFDGTPRTGEKHPNIAGFTGRGALTGLDNRRFVAAHIKSTVNSDLGVLQSTVSAAVIDPAAEGVVISASAGSPKHFNRTSPALTALPGGKFVLAWVEKSADTVVTVPTVMAQLCSDTELEIGPKATVSSGTDGNRFHLSAAALFGNGSPDTVFLSWADMAAGGDTTIRGRVLTADPGGVS
;
A
#
# COMPACT_ATOMS: atom_id res chain seq x y z
N MET A 1 -8.22 -14.11 -16.61
CA MET A 1 -8.47 -15.19 -15.63
C MET A 1 -9.48 -14.67 -14.60
N GLY A 2 -10.28 -15.54 -13.97
CA GLY A 2 -11.09 -15.13 -12.80
C GLY A 2 -10.20 -14.75 -11.61
N ASP A 3 -10.79 -14.22 -10.55
CA ASP A 3 -10.09 -14.08 -9.28
C ASP A 3 -9.85 -15.45 -8.62
N PHE A 4 -8.80 -15.54 -7.81
CA PHE A 4 -8.33 -16.78 -7.20
C PHE A 4 -7.87 -16.54 -5.76
N VAL A 5 -7.78 -17.61 -4.98
CA VAL A 5 -7.26 -17.56 -3.62
C VAL A 5 -5.73 -17.62 -3.63
N VAL A 6 -5.08 -16.61 -3.09
CA VAL A 6 -3.62 -16.46 -3.04
C VAL A 6 -3.04 -17.36 -1.94
N ASN A 7 -3.66 -17.37 -0.76
CA ASN A 7 -3.23 -18.18 0.37
C ASN A 7 -3.68 -19.65 0.27
N THR A 8 -3.18 -20.52 1.17
CA THR A 8 -3.56 -21.93 1.32
C THR A 8 -4.54 -22.13 2.48
N SER A 9 -4.27 -21.51 3.64
CA SER A 9 -5.13 -21.68 4.82
C SER A 9 -6.41 -20.88 4.68
N LEU A 10 -7.56 -21.56 4.61
CA LEU A 10 -8.87 -20.93 4.55
C LEU A 10 -9.53 -20.77 5.93
N VAL A 11 -8.84 -21.24 6.97
CA VAL A 11 -9.29 -21.22 8.37
C VAL A 11 -8.36 -20.28 9.15
N GLY A 12 -8.95 -19.45 9.99
CA GLY A 12 -8.23 -18.37 10.67
C GLY A 12 -8.10 -17.15 9.77
N GLY A 13 -7.97 -15.97 10.39
CA GLY A 13 -7.93 -14.71 9.64
C GLY A 13 -6.64 -14.59 8.81
N GLN A 14 -6.79 -14.36 7.51
CA GLN A 14 -5.72 -13.85 6.64
C GLN A 14 -6.06 -12.40 6.28
N SER A 15 -5.16 -11.46 6.54
CA SER A 15 -5.51 -10.05 6.49
C SER A 15 -4.38 -9.17 5.95
N GLN A 16 -4.74 -7.93 5.61
CA GLN A 16 -3.80 -6.84 5.30
C GLN A 16 -2.81 -7.16 4.15
N PRO A 17 -3.28 -7.64 2.99
CA PRO A 17 -2.37 -8.00 1.91
C PRO A 17 -1.61 -6.78 1.39
N CYS A 18 -0.39 -7.02 0.92
CA CYS A 18 0.34 -6.15 0.00
C CYS A 18 0.95 -6.99 -1.10
N ALA A 19 1.20 -6.39 -2.24
CA ALA A 19 1.96 -7.02 -3.30
C ALA A 19 2.85 -6.00 -4.00
N ASP A 20 3.95 -6.49 -4.55
CA ASP A 20 4.75 -5.75 -5.52
C ASP A 20 5.36 -6.70 -6.57
N ALA A 21 5.89 -6.14 -7.66
CA ALA A 21 6.40 -6.87 -8.80
C ALA A 21 7.94 -6.90 -8.84
N LEU A 22 8.50 -8.10 -8.97
CA LEU A 22 9.88 -8.33 -9.37
C LEU A 22 9.98 -8.29 -10.89
N ASN A 23 10.08 -7.08 -11.44
CA ASN A 23 10.12 -6.85 -12.90
C ASN A 23 11.20 -7.67 -13.63
N THR A 24 12.35 -7.91 -12.99
CA THR A 24 13.44 -8.71 -13.59
C THR A 24 13.11 -10.19 -13.76
N SER A 25 12.17 -10.74 -12.96
CA SER A 25 11.79 -12.15 -13.01
C SER A 25 10.38 -12.40 -13.55
N GLY A 26 9.63 -11.35 -13.90
CA GLY A 26 8.26 -11.50 -14.40
C GLY A 26 7.28 -12.04 -13.35
N GLN A 27 7.50 -11.73 -12.07
CA GLN A 27 6.75 -12.32 -10.95
C GLN A 27 6.23 -11.25 -10.00
N PHE A 28 5.12 -11.54 -9.33
CA PHE A 28 4.62 -10.80 -8.18
C PHE A 28 5.01 -11.50 -6.88
N THR A 29 5.24 -10.71 -5.83
CA THR A 29 5.32 -11.19 -4.45
C THR A 29 4.15 -10.62 -3.68
N ALA A 30 3.26 -11.47 -3.19
CA ALA A 30 2.17 -11.09 -2.30
C ALA A 30 2.53 -11.49 -0.86
N LEU A 31 2.34 -10.58 0.09
CA LEU A 31 2.49 -10.84 1.53
C LEU A 31 1.19 -10.49 2.27
N TRP A 32 0.95 -11.13 3.39
CA TRP A 32 -0.21 -10.88 4.25
C TRP A 32 0.07 -11.29 5.69
N ALA A 33 -0.75 -10.80 6.63
CA ALA A 33 -0.75 -11.23 8.01
C ALA A 33 -1.61 -12.49 8.18
N ASP A 34 -1.05 -13.52 8.81
CA ASP A 34 -1.78 -14.69 9.28
C ASP A 34 -2.14 -14.45 10.75
N ASP A 35 -3.40 -14.11 11.01
CA ASP A 35 -3.91 -13.71 12.32
C ASP A 35 -3.90 -14.88 13.32
N ALA A 36 -4.03 -16.12 12.83
CA ALA A 36 -4.02 -17.32 13.67
C ALA A 36 -2.60 -17.72 14.08
N ALA A 37 -1.64 -17.61 13.16
CA ALA A 37 -0.22 -17.89 13.43
C ALA A 37 0.54 -16.70 14.01
N ALA A 38 -0.04 -15.49 13.99
CA ALA A 38 0.61 -14.23 14.37
C ALA A 38 1.90 -13.95 13.56
N ASP A 39 1.88 -14.31 12.28
CA ASP A 39 3.04 -14.29 11.38
C ASP A 39 2.76 -13.54 10.08
N ILE A 40 3.82 -13.19 9.33
CA ILE A 40 3.69 -12.70 7.95
C ILE A 40 4.00 -13.85 7.01
N LYS A 41 3.05 -14.17 6.13
CA LYS A 41 3.20 -15.17 5.08
C LYS A 41 3.31 -14.50 3.72
N GLY A 42 3.81 -15.26 2.74
CA GLY A 42 3.91 -14.80 1.38
C GLY A 42 3.74 -15.90 0.34
N GLN A 43 3.38 -15.48 -0.87
CA GLN A 43 3.23 -16.33 -2.05
C GLN A 43 3.77 -15.57 -3.26
N ARG A 44 4.53 -16.27 -4.10
CA ARG A 44 4.91 -15.74 -5.41
C ARG A 44 3.92 -16.16 -6.48
N LEU A 45 3.72 -15.28 -7.44
CA LEU A 45 2.84 -15.48 -8.57
C LEU A 45 3.61 -15.13 -9.85
N ASP A 46 3.39 -15.87 -10.94
CA ASP A 46 3.85 -15.44 -12.26
C ASP A 46 2.95 -14.31 -12.80
N PHE A 47 3.31 -13.80 -13.98
CA PHE A 47 2.53 -12.76 -14.67
C PHE A 47 1.11 -13.20 -15.08
N ALA A 48 0.76 -14.48 -14.98
CA ALA A 48 -0.59 -14.97 -15.24
C ALA A 48 -1.40 -15.20 -13.94
N GLY A 49 -0.79 -15.04 -12.78
CA GLY A 49 -1.40 -15.30 -11.47
C GLY A 49 -1.24 -16.74 -10.99
N THR A 50 -0.42 -17.56 -11.65
CA THR A 50 -0.12 -18.93 -11.20
C THR A 50 0.85 -18.88 -10.03
N LYS A 51 0.58 -19.67 -8.98
CA LYS A 51 1.47 -19.82 -7.82
C LYS A 51 2.83 -20.38 -8.23
N VAL A 52 3.90 -19.63 -7.94
CA VAL A 52 5.30 -20.04 -8.16
C VAL A 52 5.88 -20.55 -6.84
N GLY A 53 6.03 -21.87 -6.73
CA GLY A 53 6.45 -22.52 -5.49
C GLY A 53 5.35 -22.51 -4.42
N THR A 54 5.71 -22.92 -3.21
CA THR A 54 4.80 -22.96 -2.06
C THR A 54 4.74 -21.61 -1.35
N GLU A 55 3.75 -21.46 -0.48
CA GLU A 55 3.75 -20.38 0.50
C GLU A 55 5.02 -20.43 1.35
N PHE A 56 5.51 -19.26 1.72
CA PHE A 56 6.70 -19.12 2.56
C PHE A 56 6.41 -18.22 3.76
N LEU A 57 7.16 -18.46 4.83
CA LEU A 57 7.15 -17.60 6.01
C LEU A 57 8.06 -16.40 5.76
N ALA A 58 7.48 -15.20 5.70
CA ALA A 58 8.20 -13.95 5.51
C ALA A 58 8.82 -13.47 6.83
N SER A 59 8.05 -13.58 7.93
CA SER A 59 8.54 -13.35 9.28
C SER A 59 9.50 -14.45 9.74
N VAL A 60 9.98 -14.34 10.98
CA VAL A 60 10.64 -15.46 11.67
C VAL A 60 9.58 -16.15 12.51
N ALA A 61 9.62 -17.49 12.54
CA ALA A 61 8.69 -18.29 13.32
C ALA A 61 8.74 -17.86 14.79
N SER A 62 7.57 -17.57 15.34
CA SER A 62 7.46 -17.33 16.78
C SER A 62 7.91 -18.59 17.54
N PRO A 63 8.76 -18.46 18.58
CA PRO A 63 9.01 -19.59 19.46
C PRO A 63 7.69 -20.06 20.10
N PRO A 64 7.57 -21.33 20.52
CA PRO A 64 6.40 -21.81 21.24
C PRO A 64 6.09 -20.90 22.46
N GLY A 65 4.85 -20.42 22.57
CA GLY A 65 4.47 -19.44 23.59
C GLY A 65 4.83 -17.98 23.26
N GLY A 66 5.30 -17.72 22.03
CA GLY A 66 5.57 -16.38 21.52
C GLY A 66 4.31 -15.52 21.54
N ASN A 67 4.48 -14.27 21.98
CA ASN A 67 3.39 -13.33 22.22
C ASN A 67 3.47 -12.12 21.29
N THR A 68 3.99 -12.25 20.06
CA THR A 68 4.17 -11.12 19.15
C THR A 68 3.25 -11.24 17.95
N ASN A 69 2.36 -10.26 17.78
CA ASN A 69 1.56 -10.13 16.58
C ASN A 69 2.34 -9.43 15.49
N ARG A 70 2.23 -9.91 14.25
CA ARG A 70 2.85 -9.27 13.10
C ARG A 70 1.77 -8.76 12.19
N ARG A 71 1.80 -7.46 11.93
CA ARG A 71 0.72 -6.75 11.24
C ARG A 71 1.26 -5.77 10.23
N TRP A 72 0.42 -5.48 9.25
CA TRP A 72 0.64 -4.46 8.23
C TRP A 72 1.94 -4.65 7.45
N PRO A 73 2.14 -5.81 6.79
CA PRO A 73 3.28 -5.95 5.91
C PRO A 73 3.20 -4.89 4.80
N PHE A 74 4.32 -4.40 4.32
CA PHE A 74 4.39 -3.60 3.10
C PHE A 74 5.63 -4.05 2.34
N VAL A 75 5.52 -4.23 1.04
CA VAL A 75 6.58 -4.79 0.21
C VAL A 75 6.89 -3.84 -0.95
N ASP A 76 8.16 -3.66 -1.25
CA ASP A 76 8.66 -3.00 -2.46
C ASP A 76 9.88 -3.79 -2.98
N SER A 77 9.93 -3.99 -4.29
CA SER A 77 10.89 -4.79 -5.02
C SER A 77 11.88 -3.90 -5.80
N VAL A 78 13.18 -4.20 -5.65
CA VAL A 78 14.30 -3.45 -6.23
C VAL A 78 15.18 -4.38 -7.03
N GLY A 79 15.03 -4.37 -8.36
CA GLY A 79 15.74 -5.32 -9.22
C GLY A 79 15.42 -6.76 -8.83
N SER A 80 16.43 -7.52 -8.42
CA SER A 80 16.28 -8.91 -7.94
C SER A 80 16.07 -9.05 -6.43
N ALA A 81 16.12 -7.95 -5.68
CA ALA A 81 15.90 -7.92 -4.23
C ALA A 81 14.48 -7.46 -3.93
N THR A 82 13.92 -7.93 -2.82
CA THR A 82 12.65 -7.43 -2.29
C THR A 82 12.86 -7.04 -0.84
N PHE A 83 12.28 -5.92 -0.43
CA PHE A 83 12.24 -5.49 0.96
C PHE A 83 10.80 -5.48 1.43
N ALA A 84 10.58 -5.98 2.64
CA ALA A 84 9.30 -5.85 3.31
C ALA A 84 9.46 -5.27 4.71
N ALA A 85 8.54 -4.44 5.14
CA ALA A 85 8.46 -3.99 6.53
C ALA A 85 7.10 -4.31 7.14
N TRP A 86 7.06 -4.53 8.45
CA TRP A 86 5.82 -4.73 9.20
C TRP A 86 6.00 -4.25 10.64
N ILE A 87 4.89 -4.20 11.38
CA ILE A 87 4.90 -3.97 12.83
C ILE A 87 4.94 -5.31 13.55
N GLU A 88 5.86 -5.45 14.49
CA GLU A 88 5.85 -6.48 15.52
C GLU A 88 5.28 -5.88 16.81
N GLN A 89 4.13 -6.39 17.26
CA GLN A 89 3.38 -5.90 18.41
C GLN A 89 3.18 -7.01 19.46
N PRO A 90 3.87 -6.93 20.61
CA PRO A 90 3.65 -7.89 21.70
C PRO A 90 2.24 -7.80 22.34
N PHE A 91 1.65 -8.94 22.71
CA PHE A 91 0.29 -9.08 23.27
C PHE A 91 0.21 -8.87 24.80
N ASN A 92 1.24 -9.30 25.53
CA ASN A 92 1.28 -9.22 27.00
C ASN A 92 2.48 -8.39 27.40
N LEU A 93 2.31 -7.39 28.28
CA LEU A 93 3.38 -6.57 28.88
C LEU A 93 3.89 -7.18 30.21
N PRO A 94 5.19 -7.01 30.61
CA PRO A 94 6.13 -6.04 30.04
C PRO A 94 7.30 -6.70 29.30
N PRO A 95 7.13 -7.11 28.04
CA PRO A 95 8.20 -7.28 27.07
C PRO A 95 7.94 -6.33 25.87
N PRO A 96 8.84 -6.22 24.89
CA PRO A 96 9.28 -4.98 24.25
C PRO A 96 8.17 -4.09 23.65
N THR A 97 8.48 -2.80 23.48
CA THR A 97 7.57 -1.89 22.78
C THR A 97 7.39 -2.34 21.33
N PRO A 98 6.23 -2.05 20.70
CA PRO A 98 6.03 -2.36 19.30
C PRO A 98 7.17 -1.80 18.45
N ALA A 99 7.59 -2.54 17.44
CA ALA A 99 8.71 -2.15 16.60
C ALA A 99 8.37 -2.30 15.12
N VAL A 100 8.95 -1.44 14.29
CA VAL A 100 8.97 -1.64 12.85
C VAL A 100 10.17 -2.51 12.52
N VAL A 101 9.93 -3.58 11.78
CA VAL A 101 10.96 -4.54 11.38
C VAL A 101 11.05 -4.57 9.85
N LEU A 102 12.27 -4.61 9.34
CA LEU A 102 12.60 -4.78 7.92
C LEU A 102 13.06 -6.21 7.68
N ARG A 103 12.64 -6.77 6.55
CA ARG A 103 13.06 -8.06 6.04
C ARG A 103 13.49 -7.93 4.59
N ARG A 104 14.66 -8.46 4.29
CA ARG A 104 15.17 -8.57 2.92
C ARG A 104 14.87 -9.96 2.36
N PHE A 105 14.59 -10.03 1.07
CA PHE A 105 14.45 -11.25 0.29
C PHE A 105 15.36 -11.18 -0.93
N ALA A 106 15.91 -12.34 -1.31
CA ALA A 106 16.67 -12.52 -2.54
C ALA A 106 16.14 -13.76 -3.26
N GLY A 107 15.84 -13.65 -4.57
CA GLY A 107 15.26 -14.75 -5.34
C GLY A 107 13.90 -15.22 -4.80
N GLY A 108 13.17 -14.36 -4.09
CA GLY A 108 11.89 -14.67 -3.48
C GLY A 108 11.95 -15.46 -2.17
N GLN A 109 13.13 -15.53 -1.53
CA GLN A 109 13.32 -16.17 -0.22
C GLN A 109 13.94 -15.20 0.78
N PRO A 110 13.64 -15.32 2.09
CA PRO A 110 14.25 -14.45 3.08
C PRO A 110 15.79 -14.52 3.06
N ALA A 111 16.44 -13.36 3.11
CA ALA A 111 17.89 -13.23 3.03
C ALA A 111 18.44 -12.51 4.26
N GLY A 112 19.14 -13.23 5.14
CA GLY A 112 19.61 -12.73 6.44
C GLY A 112 18.51 -12.73 7.51
N PRO A 113 18.79 -12.23 8.73
CA PRO A 113 17.78 -12.02 9.80
C PRO A 113 16.94 -10.76 9.54
N PRO A 114 15.76 -10.60 10.19
CA PRO A 114 15.06 -9.32 10.20
C PRO A 114 15.86 -8.26 10.95
N VAL A 115 15.67 -6.99 10.58
CA VAL A 115 16.37 -5.85 11.17
C VAL A 115 15.34 -4.92 11.82
N GLN A 116 15.53 -4.59 13.09
CA GLN A 116 14.71 -3.58 13.74
C GLN A 116 15.01 -2.20 13.13
N VAL A 117 13.98 -1.58 12.55
CA VAL A 117 14.05 -0.28 11.90
C VAL A 117 14.04 0.83 12.95
N SER A 118 12.96 0.88 13.75
CA SER A 118 12.72 1.93 14.72
C SER A 118 13.63 1.80 15.94
N THR A 119 14.29 2.89 16.31
CA THR A 119 15.09 2.97 17.56
C THR A 119 14.32 3.51 18.76
N ALA A 120 13.17 4.14 18.52
CA ALA A 120 12.28 4.70 19.54
C ALA A 120 10.86 4.13 19.42
N ASP A 121 10.02 4.44 20.40
CA ASP A 121 8.63 4.00 20.47
C ASP A 121 7.83 4.45 19.23
N ILE A 122 7.00 3.53 18.74
CA ILE A 122 6.12 3.74 17.58
C ILE A 122 4.66 3.77 18.01
N ASP A 123 3.81 4.32 17.16
CA ASP A 123 2.36 4.11 17.26
C ASP A 123 1.95 2.94 16.34
N PRO A 124 1.66 1.76 16.89
CA PRO A 124 1.41 0.55 16.11
C PRO A 124 0.07 0.58 15.33
N ARG A 125 -0.75 1.62 15.50
CA ARG A 125 -2.01 1.77 14.77
C ARG A 125 -1.80 2.19 13.31
N PHE A 126 -0.66 2.78 13.00
CA PHE A 126 -0.36 3.31 11.67
C PHE A 126 0.68 2.43 10.96
N PRO A 127 0.33 1.81 9.82
CA PRO A 127 1.23 0.95 9.05
C PRO A 127 2.54 1.65 8.64
N PRO A 128 3.67 0.94 8.62
CA PRO A 128 4.87 1.42 7.93
C PRO A 128 4.73 1.23 6.41
N THR A 129 5.50 1.98 5.65
CA THR A 129 5.68 1.72 4.21
C THR A 129 7.16 1.69 3.86
N VAL A 130 7.50 1.02 2.76
CA VAL A 130 8.86 0.89 2.24
C VAL A 130 8.86 1.44 0.82
N THR A 131 9.90 2.16 0.43
CA THR A 131 10.17 2.37 -1.00
C THR A 131 11.59 1.98 -1.37
N ARG A 132 11.76 1.51 -2.60
CA ARG A 132 13.06 1.27 -3.22
C ARG A 132 13.84 2.56 -3.40
N MET A 133 15.16 2.45 -3.32
CA MET A 133 16.08 3.58 -3.51
C MET A 133 16.99 3.35 -4.72
N ILE A 134 17.50 4.43 -5.30
CA ILE A 134 18.32 4.40 -6.53
C ILE A 134 19.65 3.67 -6.39
N ASP A 135 20.13 3.45 -5.17
CA ASP A 135 21.34 2.67 -4.87
C ASP A 135 21.08 1.16 -4.78
N GLY A 136 19.83 0.72 -4.97
CA GLY A 136 19.40 -0.66 -4.78
C GLY A 136 18.97 -0.99 -3.34
N GLY A 137 19.07 -0.02 -2.44
CA GLY A 137 18.60 -0.12 -1.06
C GLY A 137 17.10 0.19 -0.93
N CYS A 138 16.68 0.53 0.28
CA CYS A 138 15.31 0.95 0.56
C CYS A 138 15.24 2.06 1.61
N LEU A 139 14.09 2.73 1.68
CA LEU A 139 13.73 3.69 2.70
C LEU A 139 12.44 3.21 3.36
N VAL A 140 12.49 3.02 4.68
CA VAL A 140 11.31 2.66 5.48
C VAL A 140 10.79 3.91 6.18
N THR A 141 9.49 4.16 6.11
CA THR A 141 8.81 5.24 6.86
C THR A 141 7.79 4.66 7.84
N TRP A 142 7.63 5.31 8.99
CA TRP A 142 6.69 4.90 10.03
C TRP A 142 6.24 6.08 10.89
N THR A 143 5.21 5.82 11.72
CA THR A 143 4.70 6.77 12.70
C THR A 143 5.23 6.43 14.10
N GLY A 144 6.03 7.34 14.66
CA GLY A 144 6.53 7.35 16.03
C GLY A 144 5.45 7.71 17.07
N ALA A 145 5.75 7.47 18.34
CA ALA A 145 4.83 7.72 19.45
C ALA A 145 4.81 9.18 19.96
N SER A 146 5.86 9.98 19.67
CA SER A 146 5.98 11.41 20.05
C SER A 146 4.81 12.27 19.51
N MET A 147 4.62 13.53 19.89
CA MET A 147 3.66 14.43 19.21
C MET A 147 4.34 15.49 18.33
N GLU A 148 5.65 15.68 18.47
CA GLU A 148 6.36 16.77 17.80
C GLU A 148 6.95 16.35 16.45
N GLN A 149 7.52 15.15 16.36
CA GLN A 149 8.16 14.60 15.15
C GLN A 149 7.79 13.14 14.96
N ARG A 150 6.49 12.89 14.71
CA ARG A 150 5.93 11.55 14.57
C ARG A 150 6.36 10.85 13.31
N VAL A 151 6.50 11.55 12.20
CA VAL A 151 6.83 10.89 10.93
C VAL A 151 8.34 10.69 10.88
N ARG A 152 8.76 9.43 10.78
CA ARG A 152 10.16 9.01 10.81
C ARG A 152 10.48 8.17 9.59
N ALA A 153 11.73 8.26 9.12
CA ALA A 153 12.22 7.40 8.07
C ALA A 153 13.66 6.92 8.33
N GLN A 154 14.04 5.78 7.76
CA GLN A 154 15.38 5.21 7.86
C GLN A 154 15.77 4.57 6.54
N ARG A 155 16.93 4.97 6.00
CA ARG A 155 17.49 4.40 4.78
C ARG A 155 18.28 3.13 5.11
N PHE A 156 18.26 2.18 4.19
CA PHE A 156 18.99 0.92 4.24
C PHE A 156 19.75 0.69 2.94
N THR A 157 20.93 0.06 3.02
CA THR A 157 21.72 -0.39 1.87
C THR A 157 21.04 -1.58 1.17
N PRO A 158 21.48 -1.96 -0.04
CA PRO A 158 20.99 -3.17 -0.72
C PRO A 158 21.13 -4.45 0.10
N GLU A 159 22.07 -4.50 1.04
CA GLU A 159 22.31 -5.63 1.96
C GLU A 159 21.39 -5.60 3.20
N GLY A 160 20.57 -4.55 3.35
CA GLY A 160 19.66 -4.38 4.48
C GLY A 160 20.32 -3.77 5.72
N GLN A 161 21.46 -3.09 5.58
CA GLN A 161 22.12 -2.39 6.69
C GLN A 161 21.64 -0.93 6.79
N LYS A 162 21.52 -0.38 8.00
CA LYS A 162 21.16 1.04 8.17
C LYS A 162 22.20 1.94 7.49
N ALA A 163 21.72 2.86 6.65
CA ALA A 163 22.55 3.84 5.95
C ALA A 163 22.27 5.24 6.50
N GLY A 164 23.11 5.72 7.42
CA GLY A 164 22.93 7.02 8.07
C GLY A 164 21.90 7.02 9.21
N PRO A 165 21.65 8.18 9.83
CA PRO A 165 20.72 8.32 10.96
C PRO A 165 19.24 8.26 10.53
N GLU A 166 18.34 8.10 11.51
CA GLU A 166 16.91 8.28 11.29
C GLU A 166 16.59 9.74 10.91
N ILE A 167 15.62 9.90 10.02
CA ILE A 167 15.17 11.19 9.48
C ILE A 167 13.88 11.59 10.18
N ALA A 168 13.86 12.80 10.76
CA ALA A 168 12.63 13.44 11.22
C ALA A 168 11.95 14.14 10.03
N VAL A 169 10.77 13.63 9.66
CA VAL A 169 10.13 13.99 8.38
C VAL A 169 9.23 15.20 8.52
N ASN A 170 8.41 15.28 9.56
CA ASN A 170 7.57 16.45 9.81
C ASN A 170 8.35 17.49 10.64
N THR A 171 8.08 18.77 10.38
CA THR A 171 8.60 19.93 11.12
C THR A 171 7.54 20.58 11.97
N THR A 172 6.27 20.50 11.57
CA THR A 172 5.15 21.06 12.33
C THR A 172 4.68 20.04 13.37
N ALA A 173 4.43 20.46 14.61
CA ALA A 173 3.83 19.60 15.64
C ALA A 173 2.32 19.42 15.36
N ALA A 174 1.89 18.18 15.20
CA ALA A 174 0.48 17.80 15.12
C ALA A 174 0.34 16.29 15.34
N PHE A 175 -0.90 15.81 15.41
CA PHE A 175 -1.17 14.38 15.40
C PHE A 175 -1.06 13.82 13.98
N HIS A 176 0.17 13.66 13.50
CA HIS A 176 0.44 13.17 12.16
C HIS A 176 0.25 11.66 12.06
N THR A 177 -0.42 11.21 11.00
CA THR A 177 -0.81 9.82 10.75
C THR A 177 -0.63 9.43 9.29
N ASP A 178 -0.78 8.14 9.00
CA ASP A 178 -0.87 7.60 7.63
C ASP A 178 0.33 7.96 6.74
N ALA A 179 1.52 7.93 7.33
CA ALA A 179 2.76 8.22 6.63
C ALA A 179 3.00 7.21 5.50
N SER A 180 3.33 7.70 4.30
CA SER A 180 3.67 6.90 3.14
C SER A 180 4.81 7.52 2.35
N VAL A 181 5.55 6.72 1.58
CA VAL A 181 6.73 7.15 0.83
C VAL A 181 6.76 6.56 -0.57
N THR A 182 7.24 7.34 -1.53
CA THR A 182 7.52 6.83 -2.89
C THR A 182 8.74 7.52 -3.50
N LEU A 183 9.50 6.77 -4.29
CA LEU A 183 10.64 7.28 -5.06
C LEU A 183 10.16 8.06 -6.30
N LEU A 184 10.80 9.18 -6.59
CA LEU A 184 10.63 9.93 -7.83
C LEU A 184 11.64 9.48 -8.90
N SER A 185 11.33 9.73 -10.16
CA SER A 185 12.16 9.26 -11.28
C SER A 185 13.56 9.90 -11.38
N ASP A 186 13.81 10.98 -10.66
CA ASP A 186 15.13 11.63 -10.55
C ASP A 186 15.97 11.12 -9.36
N GLY A 187 15.43 10.22 -8.54
CA GLY A 187 16.09 9.64 -7.38
C GLY A 187 15.88 10.38 -6.06
N ASP A 188 15.21 11.52 -6.08
CA ASP A 188 14.63 12.12 -4.89
C ASP A 188 13.38 11.30 -4.46
N TYR A 189 12.86 11.52 -3.26
CA TYR A 189 11.66 10.82 -2.78
C TYR A 189 10.68 11.77 -2.10
N VAL A 190 9.40 11.39 -2.15
CA VAL A 190 8.31 12.13 -1.51
C VAL A 190 7.80 11.34 -0.32
N LEU A 191 7.75 11.99 0.83
CA LEU A 191 7.05 11.52 2.01
C LEU A 191 5.75 12.29 2.14
N VAL A 192 4.66 11.56 2.38
CA VAL A 192 3.33 12.12 2.59
C VAL A 192 2.75 11.64 3.91
N TRP A 193 1.89 12.43 4.53
CA TRP A 193 1.17 12.09 5.77
C TRP A 193 -0.08 12.96 5.91
N THR A 194 -0.90 12.71 6.93
CA THR A 194 -2.04 13.58 7.28
C THR A 194 -1.90 14.14 8.68
N ASN A 195 -2.56 15.26 8.99
CA ASN A 195 -2.47 15.95 10.28
C ASN A 195 -3.73 15.86 11.16
N GLY A 196 -4.49 14.77 11.05
CA GLY A 196 -5.47 14.31 12.07
C GLY A 196 -6.56 15.29 12.54
N GLN A 197 -6.89 16.37 11.81
CA GLN A 197 -7.80 17.40 12.31
C GLN A 197 -9.25 16.86 12.54
N PRO A 198 -9.90 17.15 13.69
CA PRO A 198 -11.13 16.45 14.10
C PRO A 198 -12.44 16.89 13.42
N LEU A 199 -12.43 17.85 12.49
CA LEU A 199 -13.63 18.31 11.79
C LEU A 199 -13.31 18.52 10.31
N GLY A 200 -13.54 17.50 9.48
CA GLY A 200 -13.38 17.57 8.02
C GLY A 200 -12.28 16.69 7.42
N GLY A 201 -11.56 15.91 8.24
CA GLY A 201 -10.46 15.04 7.79
C GLY A 201 -9.13 15.78 7.70
N GLY A 202 -8.04 15.11 8.10
CA GLY A 202 -6.69 15.66 7.97
C GLY A 202 -6.34 15.94 6.51
N GLY A 203 -5.69 17.08 6.27
CA GLY A 203 -5.16 17.41 4.96
C GLY A 203 -3.89 16.60 4.69
N LEU A 204 -3.76 16.08 3.47
CA LEU A 204 -2.51 15.52 2.97
C LEU A 204 -1.43 16.61 3.05
N ILE A 205 -0.28 16.24 3.60
CA ILE A 205 0.94 17.03 3.64
C ILE A 205 2.01 16.22 2.96
N TYR A 206 2.90 16.87 2.21
CA TYR A 206 4.07 16.20 1.67
C TYR A 206 5.34 17.05 1.80
N ARG A 207 6.49 16.37 1.74
CA ARG A 207 7.81 16.96 1.57
C ARG A 207 8.64 16.13 0.60
N VAL A 208 9.45 16.82 -0.19
CA VAL A 208 10.44 16.21 -1.08
C VAL A 208 11.79 16.19 -0.38
N PHE A 209 12.49 15.07 -0.46
CA PHE A 209 13.83 14.89 0.08
C PHE A 209 14.78 14.37 -0.99
N GLY A 210 16.03 14.78 -0.90
CA GLY A 210 17.12 14.20 -1.67
C GLY A 210 17.45 12.79 -1.22
N PHE A 211 18.08 12.01 -2.09
CA PHE A 211 18.56 10.66 -1.79
C PHE A 211 19.38 10.54 -0.48
N ASP A 212 20.07 11.61 -0.08
CA ASP A 212 20.87 11.71 1.14
C ASP A 212 20.07 12.00 2.42
N GLY A 213 18.75 12.21 2.30
CA GLY A 213 17.88 12.56 3.42
C GLY A 213 17.72 14.06 3.65
N THR A 214 18.32 14.92 2.82
CA THR A 214 18.18 16.36 2.95
C THR A 214 16.83 16.84 2.40
N PRO A 215 16.06 17.67 3.13
CA PRO A 215 14.80 18.17 2.61
C PRO A 215 15.05 19.15 1.45
N ARG A 216 14.41 18.91 0.31
CA ARG A 216 14.37 19.84 -0.83
C ARG A 216 13.30 20.90 -0.66
N THR A 217 12.24 20.59 0.08
CA THR A 217 11.10 21.48 0.30
C THR A 217 10.74 21.58 1.79
N GLY A 218 10.05 22.66 2.13
CA GLY A 218 9.19 22.71 3.32
C GLY A 218 7.95 21.84 3.15
N GLU A 219 7.09 21.80 4.18
CA GLU A 219 5.79 21.11 4.14
C GLU A 219 4.86 21.78 3.14
N LYS A 220 4.34 20.99 2.19
CA LYS A 220 3.40 21.43 1.15
C LYS A 220 2.03 20.79 1.38
N HIS A 221 0.97 21.54 1.06
CA HIS A 221 -0.42 21.18 1.33
C HIS A 221 -1.23 21.22 0.03
N PRO A 222 -1.38 20.09 -0.70
CA PRO A 222 -2.11 20.04 -1.97
C PRO A 222 -3.64 20.17 -1.84
N ASN A 223 -4.16 20.53 -0.66
CA ASN A 223 -5.60 20.65 -0.37
C ASN A 223 -6.39 19.36 -0.67
N ILE A 224 -5.82 18.22 -0.29
CA ILE A 224 -6.45 16.90 -0.42
C ILE A 224 -6.82 16.40 0.96
N ALA A 225 -8.09 16.04 1.18
CA ALA A 225 -8.57 15.40 2.39
C ALA A 225 -8.95 13.93 2.11
N GLY A 226 -8.95 13.11 3.16
CA GLY A 226 -9.36 11.70 3.09
C GLY A 226 -8.31 10.77 2.50
N PHE A 227 -7.04 11.16 2.54
CA PHE A 227 -5.93 10.26 2.21
C PHE A 227 -5.89 9.11 3.24
N THR A 228 -5.69 7.89 2.76
CA THR A 228 -5.80 6.68 3.60
C THR A 228 -4.46 6.00 3.88
N GLY A 229 -3.34 6.57 3.43
CA GLY A 229 -2.01 6.01 3.69
C GLY A 229 -1.63 4.87 2.76
N ARG A 230 -1.37 3.70 3.36
CA ARG A 230 -0.80 2.50 2.72
C ARG A 230 -1.54 2.13 1.43
N GLY A 231 -0.78 1.90 0.36
CA GLY A 231 -1.32 1.51 -0.95
C GLY A 231 -1.94 2.66 -1.76
N ALA A 232 -2.12 3.84 -1.17
CA ALA A 232 -2.74 5.00 -1.82
C ALA A 232 -1.73 6.02 -2.35
N LEU A 233 -0.46 5.65 -2.53
CA LEU A 233 0.60 6.51 -3.06
C LEU A 233 1.44 5.74 -4.08
N THR A 234 1.74 6.36 -5.24
CA THR A 234 2.71 5.83 -6.20
C THR A 234 3.43 6.95 -6.95
N GLY A 235 4.73 6.76 -7.23
CA GLY A 235 5.54 7.67 -8.04
C GLY A 235 5.45 7.33 -9.53
N LEU A 236 5.44 8.35 -10.38
CA LEU A 236 5.42 8.21 -11.83
C LEU A 236 6.83 8.43 -12.42
N ASP A 237 7.03 8.01 -13.66
CA ASP A 237 8.31 8.11 -14.38
C ASP A 237 8.66 9.54 -14.86
N ASN A 238 7.77 10.51 -14.62
CA ASN A 238 7.89 11.91 -15.02
C ASN A 238 8.04 12.89 -13.82
N ARG A 239 8.59 12.41 -12.70
CA ARG A 239 8.76 13.13 -11.41
C ARG A 239 7.46 13.51 -10.69
N ARG A 240 6.29 13.18 -11.23
CA ARG A 240 5.01 13.34 -10.53
C ARG A 240 4.75 12.15 -9.62
N PHE A 241 3.81 12.31 -8.71
CA PHE A 241 3.29 11.22 -7.91
C PHE A 241 1.77 11.30 -7.84
N VAL A 242 1.13 10.19 -7.50
CA VAL A 242 -0.32 10.10 -7.40
C VAL A 242 -0.68 9.75 -5.96
N ALA A 243 -1.60 10.52 -5.38
CA ALA A 243 -2.21 10.22 -4.10
C ALA A 243 -3.69 9.87 -4.31
N ALA A 244 -4.10 8.68 -3.89
CA ALA A 244 -5.48 8.28 -3.85
C ALA A 244 -6.11 8.65 -2.51
N HIS A 245 -7.37 9.08 -2.54
CA HIS A 245 -8.06 9.55 -1.34
C HIS A 245 -9.57 9.34 -1.46
N ILE A 246 -10.26 9.32 -0.33
CA ILE A 246 -11.69 9.11 -0.24
C ILE A 246 -12.39 10.44 0.02
N LYS A 247 -13.29 10.82 -0.88
CA LYS A 247 -14.24 11.92 -0.68
C LYS A 247 -15.55 11.33 -0.20
N SER A 248 -16.02 11.78 0.96
CA SER A 248 -17.30 11.35 1.54
C SER A 248 -18.31 12.49 1.54
N THR A 249 -19.58 12.14 1.52
CA THR A 249 -20.69 13.09 1.61
C THR A 249 -21.54 12.75 2.84
N VAL A 250 -22.87 12.73 2.68
CA VAL A 250 -23.81 12.35 3.74
C VAL A 250 -24.11 10.86 3.69
N ASN A 251 -24.72 10.34 4.75
CA ASN A 251 -25.28 9.00 4.72
C ASN A 251 -26.45 8.92 3.73
N SER A 252 -26.64 7.75 3.11
CA SER A 252 -27.87 7.43 2.37
C SER A 252 -29.06 7.27 3.33
N ASP A 253 -30.26 7.07 2.78
CA ASP A 253 -31.47 6.80 3.57
C ASP A 253 -31.34 5.49 4.39
N LEU A 254 -30.43 4.60 3.99
CA LEU A 254 -30.10 3.36 4.72
C LEU A 254 -29.00 3.57 5.78
N GLY A 255 -28.54 4.80 6.00
CA GLY A 255 -27.49 5.11 6.96
C GLY A 255 -26.07 4.75 6.49
N VAL A 256 -25.89 4.38 5.22
CA VAL A 256 -24.58 4.02 4.66
C VAL A 256 -23.86 5.29 4.20
N LEU A 257 -22.63 5.52 4.67
CA LEU A 257 -21.82 6.67 4.23
C LEU A 257 -21.58 6.63 2.73
N GLN A 258 -21.97 7.68 2.02
CA GLN A 258 -21.78 7.78 0.57
C GLN A 258 -20.42 8.39 0.25
N SER A 259 -19.61 7.70 -0.55
CA SER A 259 -18.22 8.08 -0.81
C SER A 259 -17.76 7.71 -2.21
N THR A 260 -16.74 8.41 -2.69
CA THR A 260 -15.97 8.05 -3.88
C THR A 260 -14.49 8.04 -3.59
N VAL A 261 -13.76 7.17 -4.29
CA VAL A 261 -12.30 7.25 -4.39
C VAL A 261 -11.93 8.24 -5.49
N SER A 262 -10.90 9.04 -5.26
CA SER A 262 -10.27 9.92 -6.24
C SER A 262 -8.77 9.66 -6.31
N ALA A 263 -8.18 9.82 -7.49
CA ALA A 263 -6.74 9.93 -7.67
C ALA A 263 -6.38 11.38 -8.00
N ALA A 264 -5.37 11.92 -7.33
CA ALA A 264 -4.81 13.24 -7.58
C ALA A 264 -3.35 13.10 -8.01
N VAL A 265 -3.05 13.57 -9.22
CA VAL A 265 -1.69 13.65 -9.76
C VAL A 265 -1.08 14.95 -9.26
N ILE A 266 0.04 14.85 -8.56
CA ILE A 266 0.74 15.96 -7.93
C ILE A 266 2.12 16.07 -8.57
N ASP A 267 2.47 17.29 -8.98
CA ASP A 267 3.79 17.61 -9.46
C ASP A 267 4.54 18.34 -8.35
N PRO A 268 5.60 17.76 -7.76
CA PRO A 268 6.35 18.42 -6.69
C PRO A 268 7.04 19.72 -7.11
N ALA A 269 7.27 19.92 -8.43
CA ALA A 269 7.84 21.16 -8.96
C ALA A 269 6.78 22.24 -9.18
N ALA A 270 5.51 21.85 -9.36
CA ALA A 270 4.38 22.77 -9.36
C ALA A 270 3.82 22.91 -7.92
N GLU A 271 3.20 24.05 -7.61
CA GLU A 271 2.55 24.20 -6.30
C GLU A 271 1.15 23.56 -6.30
N GLY A 272 1.03 22.24 -6.48
CA GLY A 272 -0.21 21.51 -6.18
C GLY A 272 -0.60 20.35 -7.11
N VAL A 273 -1.92 20.11 -7.18
CA VAL A 273 -2.54 19.05 -7.97
C VAL A 273 -2.62 19.48 -9.44
N VAL A 274 -2.06 18.66 -10.32
CA VAL A 274 -2.09 18.86 -11.79
C VAL A 274 -3.46 18.49 -12.34
N ILE A 275 -3.92 17.29 -12.00
CA ILE A 275 -5.20 16.74 -12.44
C ILE A 275 -5.71 15.78 -11.38
N SER A 276 -7.04 15.70 -11.24
CA SER A 276 -7.68 14.71 -10.37
C SER A 276 -8.97 14.21 -10.99
N ALA A 277 -9.33 12.96 -10.71
CA ALA A 277 -10.58 12.35 -11.12
C ALA A 277 -11.05 11.38 -10.06
N SER A 278 -12.35 11.07 -10.13
CA SER A 278 -13.04 10.23 -9.17
C SER A 278 -13.55 8.99 -9.87
N ALA A 279 -13.64 7.88 -9.13
CA ALA A 279 -14.31 6.64 -9.55
C ALA A 279 -15.80 6.84 -9.93
N GLY A 280 -16.35 8.05 -9.74
CA GLY A 280 -17.66 8.48 -10.16
C GLY A 280 -18.24 9.46 -9.15
N SER A 281 -19.56 9.68 -9.23
CA SER A 281 -20.29 10.37 -8.16
C SER A 281 -20.11 9.62 -6.84
N PRO A 282 -19.98 10.33 -5.70
CA PRO A 282 -20.03 9.71 -4.38
C PRO A 282 -21.45 9.23 -4.02
N LYS A 283 -22.50 9.72 -4.70
CA LYS A 283 -23.88 9.30 -4.41
C LYS A 283 -24.12 7.85 -4.81
N HIS A 284 -25.00 7.17 -4.10
CA HIS A 284 -25.45 5.79 -4.35
C HIS A 284 -24.39 4.70 -4.11
N PHE A 285 -23.17 5.08 -3.76
CA PHE A 285 -22.07 4.15 -3.52
C PHE A 285 -21.32 4.46 -2.24
N ASN A 286 -20.79 3.41 -1.61
CA ASN A 286 -19.74 3.49 -0.62
C ASN A 286 -18.47 2.89 -1.23
N ARG A 287 -17.48 3.75 -1.49
CA ARG A 287 -16.16 3.35 -2.03
C ARG A 287 -15.08 3.46 -0.96
N THR A 288 -14.24 2.43 -0.86
CA THR A 288 -13.19 2.29 0.15
C THR A 288 -11.95 1.61 -0.43
N SER A 289 -10.91 1.45 0.40
CA SER A 289 -9.70 0.67 0.08
C SER A 289 -9.07 1.06 -1.27
N PRO A 290 -8.70 2.34 -1.48
CA PRO A 290 -8.01 2.73 -2.69
C PRO A 290 -6.62 2.05 -2.77
N ALA A 291 -6.25 1.60 -3.96
CA ALA A 291 -4.92 1.09 -4.25
C ALA A 291 -4.40 1.69 -5.57
N LEU A 292 -3.11 1.98 -5.61
CA LEU A 292 -2.40 2.54 -6.76
C LEU A 292 -1.22 1.66 -7.14
N THR A 293 -0.95 1.58 -8.44
CA THR A 293 0.32 1.08 -8.96
C THR A 293 0.68 1.80 -10.26
N ALA A 294 1.94 2.18 -10.40
CA ALA A 294 2.43 2.91 -11.56
C ALA A 294 2.70 1.99 -12.75
N LEU A 295 2.52 2.52 -13.95
CA LEU A 295 2.84 1.91 -15.24
C LEU A 295 3.73 2.89 -16.04
N PRO A 296 4.47 2.41 -17.06
CA PRO A 296 5.30 3.29 -17.89
C PRO A 296 4.50 4.37 -18.61
N GLY A 297 5.14 5.49 -18.90
CA GLY A 297 4.59 6.61 -19.68
C GLY A 297 3.59 7.46 -18.90
N GLY A 298 3.84 7.71 -17.61
CA GLY A 298 2.93 8.47 -16.74
C GLY A 298 1.61 7.76 -16.44
N LYS A 299 1.45 6.49 -16.79
CA LYS A 299 0.24 5.69 -16.55
C LYS A 299 0.21 5.14 -15.12
N PHE A 300 -0.98 4.83 -14.65
CA PHE A 300 -1.18 4.11 -13.39
C PHE A 300 -2.55 3.45 -13.37
N VAL A 301 -2.72 2.45 -12.51
CA VAL A 301 -4.04 1.87 -12.23
C VAL A 301 -4.53 2.36 -10.87
N LEU A 302 -5.75 2.89 -10.87
CA LEU A 302 -6.53 3.17 -9.66
C LEU A 302 -7.51 2.02 -9.43
N ALA A 303 -7.40 1.36 -8.28
CA ALA A 303 -8.34 0.32 -7.88
C ALA A 303 -9.02 0.68 -6.56
N TRP A 304 -10.23 0.17 -6.34
CA TRP A 304 -11.01 0.42 -5.13
C TRP A 304 -12.00 -0.71 -4.86
N VAL A 305 -12.55 -0.75 -3.65
CA VAL A 305 -13.75 -1.54 -3.34
C VAL A 305 -14.97 -0.63 -3.38
N GLU A 306 -16.03 -1.02 -4.06
CA GLU A 306 -17.31 -0.31 -4.02
C GLU A 306 -18.48 -1.22 -3.67
N LYS A 307 -19.46 -0.67 -2.96
CA LYS A 307 -20.75 -1.30 -2.72
C LYS A 307 -21.86 -0.28 -2.86
N SER A 308 -23.07 -0.73 -3.18
CA SER A 308 -24.23 0.15 -3.24
C SER A 308 -24.55 0.72 -1.85
N ALA A 309 -24.88 2.01 -1.78
CA ALA A 309 -25.35 2.66 -0.56
C ALA A 309 -26.88 2.61 -0.41
N ASP A 310 -27.59 2.19 -1.46
CA ASP A 310 -29.05 2.28 -1.56
C ASP A 310 -29.75 0.91 -1.47
N THR A 311 -28.97 -0.17 -1.41
CA THR A 311 -29.47 -1.53 -1.33
C THR A 311 -28.98 -2.22 -0.06
N VAL A 312 -29.89 -2.84 0.68
CA VAL A 312 -29.59 -3.51 1.96
C VAL A 312 -28.64 -4.70 1.78
N VAL A 313 -28.83 -5.48 0.71
CA VAL A 313 -27.96 -6.61 0.38
C VAL A 313 -27.13 -6.23 -0.84
N THR A 314 -25.85 -5.97 -0.61
CA THR A 314 -24.89 -5.68 -1.66
C THR A 314 -23.58 -6.39 -1.35
N VAL A 315 -22.95 -6.94 -2.39
CA VAL A 315 -21.65 -7.56 -2.29
C VAL A 315 -20.62 -6.51 -2.70
N PRO A 316 -19.69 -6.10 -1.81
CA PRO A 316 -18.64 -5.15 -2.17
C PRO A 316 -17.79 -5.72 -3.32
N THR A 317 -17.59 -4.95 -4.38
CA THR A 317 -16.90 -5.36 -5.60
C THR A 317 -15.57 -4.63 -5.72
N VAL A 318 -14.50 -5.34 -6.07
CA VAL A 318 -13.22 -4.75 -6.43
C VAL A 318 -13.31 -4.25 -7.87
N MET A 319 -12.96 -2.98 -8.06
CA MET A 319 -13.00 -2.29 -9.35
C MET A 319 -11.62 -1.73 -9.68
N ALA A 320 -11.36 -1.51 -10.97
CA ALA A 320 -10.14 -0.86 -11.44
C ALA A 320 -10.40 0.06 -12.63
N GLN A 321 -9.55 1.08 -12.77
CA GLN A 321 -9.53 2.03 -13.87
C GLN A 321 -8.08 2.28 -14.28
N LEU A 322 -7.83 2.27 -15.60
CA LEU A 322 -6.56 2.76 -16.14
C LEU A 322 -6.60 4.28 -16.23
N CYS A 323 -5.51 4.91 -15.79
CA CYS A 323 -5.33 6.34 -15.74
C CYS A 323 -3.94 6.71 -16.27
N SER A 324 -3.75 7.98 -16.59
CA SER A 324 -2.46 8.62 -16.81
C SER A 324 -2.40 9.98 -16.13
N ASP A 325 -1.23 10.60 -16.15
CA ASP A 325 -1.02 11.96 -15.64
C ASP A 325 -1.72 13.06 -16.46
N THR A 326 -2.39 12.69 -17.57
CA THR A 326 -3.11 13.60 -18.47
C THR A 326 -4.56 13.17 -18.73
N GLU A 327 -4.87 11.89 -18.60
CA GLU A 327 -6.20 11.31 -18.84
C GLU A 327 -6.51 10.28 -17.75
N LEU A 328 -7.49 10.58 -16.90
CA LEU A 328 -7.75 9.75 -15.71
C LEU A 328 -8.86 8.70 -15.90
N GLU A 329 -9.46 8.61 -17.08
CA GLU A 329 -10.48 7.60 -17.43
C GLU A 329 -10.15 6.98 -18.79
N ILE A 330 -9.07 6.18 -18.85
CA ILE A 330 -8.66 5.45 -20.05
C ILE A 330 -9.45 4.15 -20.13
N GLY A 331 -10.43 4.09 -21.02
CA GLY A 331 -11.28 2.91 -21.19
C GLY A 331 -12.31 2.72 -20.06
N PRO A 332 -13.11 1.64 -20.12
CA PRO A 332 -14.16 1.38 -19.14
C PRO A 332 -13.59 0.92 -17.79
N LYS A 333 -14.35 1.15 -16.71
CA LYS A 333 -14.09 0.59 -15.39
C LYS A 333 -14.22 -0.93 -15.43
N ALA A 334 -13.22 -1.64 -14.93
CA ALA A 334 -13.21 -3.09 -14.90
C ALA A 334 -13.72 -3.62 -13.57
N THR A 335 -14.63 -4.60 -13.63
CA THR A 335 -15.01 -5.43 -12.49
C THR A 335 -13.98 -6.53 -12.28
N VAL A 336 -13.29 -6.48 -11.14
CA VAL A 336 -12.13 -7.33 -10.85
C VAL A 336 -12.53 -8.56 -10.05
N SER A 337 -13.18 -8.39 -8.91
CA SER A 337 -13.59 -9.52 -8.07
C SER A 337 -14.78 -10.26 -8.67
N SER A 338 -14.86 -11.57 -8.44
CA SER A 338 -16.06 -12.36 -8.70
C SER A 338 -16.62 -12.92 -7.38
N GLY A 339 -17.86 -13.40 -7.40
CA GLY A 339 -18.51 -13.97 -6.22
C GLY A 339 -19.68 -13.12 -5.71
N THR A 340 -20.66 -13.82 -5.14
CA THR A 340 -21.98 -13.29 -4.76
C THR A 340 -22.14 -13.13 -3.25
N ASP A 341 -21.05 -13.26 -2.50
CA ASP A 341 -20.98 -13.14 -1.05
C ASP A 341 -19.62 -12.60 -0.60
N GLY A 342 -19.47 -12.44 0.71
CA GLY A 342 -18.25 -11.97 1.36
C GLY A 342 -18.12 -10.45 1.46
N ASN A 343 -17.21 -9.99 2.32
CA ASN A 343 -16.86 -8.59 2.50
C ASN A 343 -15.40 -8.35 2.10
N ARG A 344 -15.16 -7.38 1.20
CA ARG A 344 -13.87 -7.15 0.55
C ARG A 344 -13.23 -5.86 1.05
N PHE A 345 -11.95 -5.89 1.42
CA PHE A 345 -11.25 -4.73 1.97
C PHE A 345 -9.71 -4.89 1.91
N HIS A 346 -8.97 -3.84 2.28
CA HIS A 346 -7.50 -3.80 2.29
C HIS A 346 -6.89 -4.19 0.92
N LEU A 347 -7.28 -3.45 -0.12
CA LEU A 347 -6.79 -3.65 -1.48
C LEU A 347 -5.30 -3.26 -1.60
N SER A 348 -4.58 -3.98 -2.45
CA SER A 348 -3.22 -3.67 -2.89
C SER A 348 -3.11 -3.88 -4.40
N ALA A 349 -2.20 -3.15 -5.03
CA ALA A 349 -1.95 -3.23 -6.46
C ALA A 349 -0.44 -3.31 -6.74
N ALA A 350 -0.07 -4.14 -7.71
CA ALA A 350 1.30 -4.30 -8.20
C ALA A 350 1.30 -4.38 -9.72
N ALA A 351 2.24 -3.73 -10.38
CA ALA A 351 2.34 -3.70 -11.83
C ALA A 351 3.65 -4.35 -12.29
N LEU A 352 3.53 -5.22 -13.29
CA LEU A 352 4.63 -5.84 -14.00
C LEU A 352 4.63 -5.33 -15.44
N PHE A 353 5.76 -4.79 -15.87
CA PHE A 353 5.92 -4.23 -17.22
C PHE A 353 7.36 -4.38 -17.71
N GLY A 354 7.54 -4.37 -19.04
CA GLY A 354 8.83 -4.59 -19.68
C GLY A 354 9.19 -6.07 -19.89
N ASN A 355 10.39 -6.34 -20.40
CA ASN A 355 10.92 -7.70 -20.68
C ASN A 355 10.06 -8.57 -21.62
N GLY A 356 9.29 -7.96 -22.53
CA GLY A 356 8.40 -8.68 -23.44
C GLY A 356 7.11 -9.20 -22.81
N SER A 357 6.87 -8.89 -21.53
CA SER A 357 5.58 -9.13 -20.87
C SER A 357 4.59 -7.99 -21.18
N PRO A 358 3.29 -8.28 -21.31
CA PRO A 358 2.27 -7.24 -21.39
C PRO A 358 2.25 -6.42 -20.09
N ASP A 359 1.85 -5.15 -20.16
CA ASP A 359 1.58 -4.33 -18.98
C ASP A 359 0.50 -5.05 -18.15
N THR A 360 0.92 -5.64 -17.03
CA THR A 360 0.12 -6.57 -16.25
C THR A 360 -0.04 -6.01 -14.85
N VAL A 361 -1.26 -6.05 -14.32
CA VAL A 361 -1.55 -5.56 -12.97
C VAL A 361 -2.12 -6.69 -12.13
N PHE A 362 -1.49 -6.94 -10.98
CA PHE A 362 -2.00 -7.84 -9.97
C PHE A 362 -2.67 -7.02 -8.86
N LEU A 363 -3.96 -7.29 -8.63
CA LEU A 363 -4.72 -6.75 -7.52
C LEU A 363 -4.97 -7.85 -6.49
N SER A 364 -4.79 -7.52 -5.21
CA SER A 364 -5.05 -8.45 -4.09
C SER A 364 -5.82 -7.78 -2.97
N TRP A 365 -6.75 -8.50 -2.34
CA TRP A 365 -7.60 -8.00 -1.26
C TRP A 365 -7.88 -9.07 -0.21
N ALA A 366 -8.28 -8.64 0.98
CA ALA A 366 -8.87 -9.52 1.98
C ALA A 366 -10.35 -9.74 1.65
N ASP A 367 -10.80 -10.99 1.70
CA ASP A 367 -12.18 -11.41 1.45
C ASP A 367 -12.68 -12.19 2.67
N MET A 368 -13.64 -11.62 3.39
CA MET A 368 -14.23 -12.16 4.62
C MET A 368 -15.52 -12.90 4.32
N ALA A 369 -15.56 -14.20 4.62
CA ALA A 369 -16.78 -14.99 4.55
C ALA A 369 -17.78 -14.59 5.65
N ALA A 370 -19.04 -14.99 5.51
CA ALA A 370 -20.09 -14.71 6.51
C ALA A 370 -19.75 -15.26 7.92
N GLY A 371 -18.95 -16.33 8.01
CA GLY A 371 -18.46 -16.90 9.27
C GLY A 371 -17.34 -16.11 9.95
N GLY A 372 -16.81 -15.06 9.30
CA GLY A 372 -15.75 -14.20 9.83
C GLY A 372 -14.32 -14.59 9.42
N ASP A 373 -14.11 -15.80 8.89
CA ASP A 373 -12.82 -16.20 8.31
C ASP A 373 -12.48 -15.32 7.10
N THR A 374 -11.22 -14.91 7.00
CA THR A 374 -10.72 -14.09 5.91
C THR A 374 -9.69 -14.83 5.08
N THR A 375 -9.76 -14.66 3.76
CA THR A 375 -8.78 -15.17 2.80
C THR A 375 -8.19 -14.02 2.00
N ILE A 376 -7.00 -14.22 1.43
CA ILE A 376 -6.42 -13.30 0.46
C ILE A 376 -6.80 -13.75 -0.93
N ARG A 377 -7.55 -12.92 -1.63
CA ARG A 377 -7.87 -13.12 -3.05
C ARG A 377 -7.05 -12.20 -3.91
N GLY A 378 -6.90 -12.58 -5.18
CA GLY A 378 -6.29 -11.72 -6.16
C GLY A 378 -6.73 -12.03 -7.57
N ARG A 379 -6.47 -11.09 -8.47
CA ARG A 379 -6.69 -11.23 -9.91
C ARG A 379 -5.60 -10.49 -10.66
N VAL A 380 -5.20 -11.08 -11.77
CA VAL A 380 -4.32 -10.45 -12.75
C VAL A 380 -5.15 -9.87 -13.88
N LEU A 381 -4.86 -8.62 -14.23
CA LEU A 381 -5.45 -7.84 -15.30
C LEU A 381 -4.37 -7.46 -16.32
N THR A 382 -4.78 -7.25 -17.56
CA THR A 382 -3.93 -6.61 -18.58
C THR A 382 -4.31 -5.14 -18.68
N ALA A 383 -3.32 -4.25 -18.81
CA ALA A 383 -3.52 -2.84 -19.11
C ALA A 383 -3.09 -2.58 -20.56
N ASP A 384 -3.99 -2.05 -21.38
CA ASP A 384 -3.73 -1.72 -22.78
C ASP A 384 -4.33 -0.34 -23.12
N PRO A 385 -4.16 0.18 -24.37
CA PRO A 385 -4.74 1.48 -24.73
C PRO A 385 -6.27 1.57 -24.61
N GLY A 386 -6.97 0.43 -24.56
CA GLY A 386 -8.42 0.34 -24.38
C GLY A 386 -8.87 0.27 -22.91
N GLY A 387 -7.94 0.19 -21.96
CA GLY A 387 -8.22 0.20 -20.51
C GLY A 387 -7.59 -0.98 -19.77
N VAL A 388 -8.24 -1.42 -18.70
CA VAL A 388 -7.88 -2.63 -17.94
C VAL A 388 -8.92 -3.73 -18.14
N SER A 389 -8.49 -4.99 -18.25
CA SER A 389 -9.38 -6.15 -18.47
C SER A 389 -8.95 -7.43 -17.75
#